data_AF-A0AAW5ZDX8-F1
#
_entry.id   AF-A0AAW5ZDX8-F1
#
_cell.length_a   1.000
_cell.length_b   1.000
_cell.length_c   1.000
_cell.angle_alpha   90.00
_cell.angle_beta   90.00
_cell.angle_gamma   90.00
#
_symmetry.space_group_name_H-M   'P 1'
#
loop_
_entity.id
_entity.type
_entity.pdbx_description
1 polymer ?
#
loop_
_entity_poly.entity_id
_entity_poly.type
_entity_poly.pdbx_seq_one_letter_code
_entity_poly.pdbx_strand_id
1 'polypeptide(L)'
;LGSDCPMYKDCFVVKARKKAMDADVVVVNHHLFLADMVVKESGFGELIPEADVMIFDEAHQLPDIASQYFGQSLSSRQLLDLAKDITIA
;
A
#
# COMPACT_ATOMS: atom_id res chain seq x y z
N LEU A 1 -0.23 -13.64 -0.37
CA LEU A 1 1.25 -13.61 -0.24
C LEU A 1 1.58 -14.01 1.17
N GLY A 2 2.08 -15.23 1.39
CA GLY A 2 2.13 -15.82 2.73
C GLY A 2 3.29 -16.81 2.90
N SER A 3 3.42 -17.31 4.12
CA SER A 3 4.42 -18.29 4.57
C SER A 3 4.44 -19.61 3.78
N ASP A 4 3.38 -19.90 3.03
CA ASP A 4 3.27 -21.10 2.17
C ASP A 4 4.01 -20.96 0.84
N CYS A 5 4.69 -19.83 0.60
CA CYS A 5 5.53 -19.64 -0.58
C CYS A 5 6.79 -20.52 -0.48
N PRO A 6 7.06 -21.41 -1.44
CA PRO A 6 8.26 -22.27 -1.44
C PRO A 6 9.57 -21.47 -1.40
N MET A 7 9.55 -20.25 -1.95
CA MET A 7 10.70 -19.34 -2.03
C MET A 7 10.71 -18.28 -0.93
N TYR A 8 9.91 -18.44 0.14
CA TYR A 8 9.77 -17.44 1.20
C TYR A 8 11.12 -17.05 1.82
N LYS A 9 11.99 -18.04 2.07
CA LYS A 9 13.32 -17.82 2.64
C LYS A 9 14.24 -16.99 1.75
N ASP A 10 14.05 -17.02 0.43
CA ASP A 10 14.86 -16.31 -0.55
C ASP A 10 14.19 -15.10 -1.19
N CYS A 11 12.96 -14.79 -0.76
CA CYS A 11 12.23 -13.64 -1.26
C CYS A 11 12.88 -12.33 -0.80
N PHE A 12 13.33 -11.51 -1.75
CA PHE A 12 13.92 -10.20 -1.48
C PHE A 12 12.98 -9.28 -0.71
N VAL A 13 11.68 -9.31 -1.01
CA VAL A 13 10.67 -8.48 -0.32
C VAL A 13 10.55 -8.87 1.15
N VAL A 14 10.51 -10.17 1.45
CA VAL A 14 10.45 -10.68 2.83
C VAL A 14 11.73 -10.30 3.59
N LYS A 15 12.90 -10.48 2.96
CA LYS A 15 14.19 -10.08 3.56
C LYS A 15 14.27 -8.58 3.83
N ALA A 16 13.84 -7.75 2.88
CA ALA A 16 13.81 -6.30 3.04
C ALA A 16 12.85 -5.86 4.14
N ARG A 17 11.65 -6.45 4.20
CA ARG A 17 10.67 -6.19 5.27
C ARG A 17 11.24 -6.56 6.64
N LYS A 18 11.85 -7.74 6.77
CA LYS A 18 12.49 -8.15 8.02
C LYS A 18 13.58 -7.16 8.45
N LYS A 19 14.44 -6.75 7.51
CA LYS A 19 15.47 -5.74 7.78
C LYS A 19 14.88 -4.38 8.20
N ALA A 20 13.74 -3.99 7.63
CA ALA A 20 13.05 -2.75 8.00
C ALA A 20 12.42 -2.85 9.41
N MET A 21 11.90 -4.01 9.83
CA MET A 21 11.39 -4.23 11.19
C MET A 21 12.48 -4.11 12.25
N ASP A 22 13.71 -4.52 11.92
CA ASP A 22 14.86 -4.50 12.85
C ASP A 22 15.64 -3.17 12.83
N ALA A 23 15.22 -2.18 12.03
CA ALA A 23 15.96 -0.94 11.83
C ALA A 23 15.46 0.20 12.75
N ASP A 24 16.39 1.00 13.28
CA ASP A 24 16.06 2.19 14.08
C ASP A 24 15.45 3.32 13.24
N VAL A 25 15.83 3.39 11.96
CA VAL A 25 15.35 4.40 11.01
C VAL A 25 15.02 3.73 9.69
N VAL A 26 13.80 3.96 9.21
CA VAL A 26 13.31 3.45 7.92
C VAL A 26 12.94 4.64 7.03
N VAL A 27 13.48 4.67 5.82
CA VAL A 27 13.13 5.65 4.80
C VAL A 27 12.25 4.98 3.76
N VAL A 28 11.06 5.53 3.56
CA VAL A 28 10.10 5.10 2.55
C VAL A 28 9.67 6.28 1.70
N ASN A 29 9.08 5.99 0.54
CA ASN A 29 8.43 7.01 -0.25
C ASN A 29 6.96 7.22 0.23
N HIS A 30 6.43 8.43 0.07
CA HIS A 30 5.04 8.80 0.37
C HIS A 30 3.99 7.85 -0.21
N HIS A 31 4.20 7.35 -1.43
CA HIS A 31 3.30 6.38 -2.07
C HIS A 31 3.19 5.07 -1.27
N LEU A 32 4.31 4.55 -0.78
CA LEU A 32 4.32 3.32 0.01
C LEU A 32 3.72 3.54 1.40
N PHE A 33 3.99 4.71 2.01
CA PHE A 33 3.39 5.10 3.28
C PHE A 33 1.86 5.15 3.21
N LEU A 34 1.30 5.85 2.21
CA LEU A 34 -0.14 5.97 2.05
C LEU A 34 -0.80 4.64 1.66
N ALA A 35 -0.13 3.81 0.84
CA ALA A 35 -0.59 2.46 0.53
C ALA A 35 -0.66 1.58 1.80
N ASP A 36 0.37 1.63 2.66
CA ASP A 36 0.39 0.89 3.93
C ASP A 36 -0.75 1.32 4.85
N MET A 37 -1.03 2.63 4.94
CA MET A 37 -2.16 3.14 5.73
C MET A 37 -3.51 2.60 5.25
N VAL A 38 -3.79 2.61 3.93
CA VAL A 38 -5.03 2.08 3.37
C VAL A 38 -5.16 0.57 3.63
N VAL A 39 -4.05 -0.17 3.52
CA VAL A 39 -4.04 -1.63 3.78
C VAL A 39 -4.21 -1.93 5.28
N LYS A 40 -3.67 -1.12 6.18
CA LYS A 40 -3.86 -1.26 7.64
C LYS A 40 -5.33 -1.18 8.04
N GLU A 41 -6.13 -0.33 7.40
CA GLU A 41 -7.59 -0.28 7.63
C GLU A 41 -8.30 -1.59 7.24
N SER A 42 -7.77 -2.33 6.25
CA SER A 42 -8.30 -3.63 5.83
C SER A 42 -7.78 -4.83 6.64
N GLY A 43 -6.86 -4.61 7.58
CA GLY A 43 -6.27 -5.63 8.46
C GLY A 43 -5.24 -6.56 7.79
N PHE A 44 -4.78 -6.24 6.58
CA PHE A 44 -3.96 -7.13 5.76
C PHE A 44 -2.46 -6.82 5.80
N GLY A 45 -1.84 -6.97 6.97
CA GLY A 45 -0.39 -7.04 7.14
C GLY A 45 0.38 -5.72 6.99
N GLU A 46 1.25 -5.42 7.97
CA GLU A 46 2.01 -4.17 8.00
C GLU A 46 3.27 -4.21 7.14
N LEU A 47 3.35 -3.38 6.10
CA LEU A 47 4.58 -3.24 5.29
C LEU A 47 5.64 -2.40 6.01
N ILE A 48 5.21 -1.40 6.75
CA ILE A 48 6.08 -0.41 7.42
C ILE A 48 5.92 -0.55 8.94
N PRO A 49 7.03 -0.56 9.71
CA PRO A 49 6.97 -0.69 11.16
C PRO A 49 6.29 0.54 11.78
N GLU A 50 5.64 0.35 12.92
CA GLU A 50 5.17 1.49 13.72
C GLU A 50 6.37 2.33 14.17
N ALA A 51 6.22 3.65 14.13
CA ALA A 51 7.25 4.60 14.52
C ALA A 51 6.62 5.71 15.38
N ASP A 52 7.31 6.08 16.45
CA ASP A 52 6.88 7.15 17.36
C ASP A 52 6.95 8.53 16.69
N VAL A 53 7.87 8.69 15.73
CA VAL A 53 8.13 9.94 15.01
C VAL A 53 8.19 9.67 13.52
N MET A 54 7.42 10.45 12.76
CA MET A 54 7.44 10.43 11.30
C MET A 54 7.90 11.78 10.78
N ILE A 55 8.87 11.77 9.86
CA ILE A 55 9.39 12.97 9.20
C ILE A 55 8.97 12.91 7.73
N PHE A 56 8.22 13.91 7.29
CA PHE A 56 7.81 14.05 5.90
C PHE A 56 8.69 15.11 5.24
N ASP A 57 9.53 14.67 4.31
CA ASP A 57 10.26 15.57 3.42
C ASP A 57 9.32 16.04 2.30
N GLU A 58 9.48 17.28 1.85
CA GLU A 58 8.61 17.87 0.81
C GLU A 58 7.10 17.67 1.07
N ALA A 59 6.69 17.82 2.34
CA ALA A 59 5.35 17.51 2.82
C ALA A 59 4.20 18.22 2.04
N HIS A 60 4.52 19.27 1.30
CA HIS A 60 3.58 19.94 0.40
C HIS A 60 3.01 19.02 -0.69
N GLN A 61 3.70 17.92 -1.06
CA GLN A 61 3.22 16.93 -2.04
C GLN A 61 2.23 15.92 -1.44
N LEU A 62 2.21 15.77 -0.11
CA LEU A 62 1.46 14.71 0.57
C LEU A 62 -0.05 14.76 0.31
N PRO A 63 -0.75 15.92 0.31
CA PRO A 63 -2.19 15.99 0.09
C PRO A 63 -2.62 15.48 -1.31
N ASP A 64 -1.84 15.79 -2.33
CA ASP A 64 -2.13 15.38 -3.71
C ASP A 64 -2.01 13.86 -3.85
N ILE A 65 -0.95 13.28 -3.28
CA ILE A 65 -0.75 11.83 -3.29
C ILE A 65 -1.83 11.14 -2.44
N ALA A 66 -2.14 11.67 -1.26
CA ALA A 66 -3.19 11.12 -0.39
C ALA A 66 -4.54 11.07 -1.10
N SER A 67 -4.89 12.13 -1.85
CA SER A 67 -6.13 12.18 -2.63
C SER A 67 -6.25 11.06 -3.67
N GLN A 68 -5.12 10.56 -4.19
CA GLN A 68 -5.11 9.42 -5.12
C GLN A 68 -5.33 8.07 -4.43
N TYR A 69 -4.86 7.90 -3.19
CA TYR A 69 -4.98 6.64 -2.45
C TYR A 69 -6.30 6.52 -1.69
N PHE A 70 -6.76 7.60 -1.06
CA PHE A 70 -8.02 7.61 -0.30
C PHE A 70 -9.22 8.02 -1.15
N GLY A 71 -8.97 8.65 -2.30
CA GLY A 71 -10.03 9.02 -3.24
C GLY A 71 -10.53 7.83 -4.05
N GLN A 72 -11.80 7.87 -4.43
CA GLN A 72 -12.36 6.94 -5.41
C GLN A 72 -12.50 7.64 -6.75
N SER A 73 -12.25 6.90 -7.82
CA SER A 73 -12.47 7.37 -9.19
C SER A 73 -13.53 6.50 -9.87
N LEU A 74 -14.44 7.17 -10.59
CA LEU A 74 -15.44 6.53 -11.42
C LEU A 74 -15.28 7.06 -12.85
N SER A 75 -15.05 6.15 -13.78
CA SER A 75 -14.91 6.45 -15.20
C SER A 75 -16.07 5.88 -16.01
N SER A 76 -16.36 6.51 -17.15
CA SER A 76 -17.38 6.01 -18.09
C SER A 76 -17.11 4.57 -18.54
N ARG A 77 -15.82 4.17 -18.60
CA ARG A 77 -15.43 2.79 -18.94
C ARG A 77 -15.91 1.78 -17.90
N GLN A 78 -15.68 2.06 -16.62
CA GLN A 78 -16.14 1.19 -15.52
C GLN A 78 -17.67 1.05 -15.52
N LEU A 79 -18.40 2.13 -15.83
CA LEU A 79 -19.87 2.08 -15.95
C LEU A 79 -20.33 1.23 -17.13
N LEU A 80 -19.66 1.33 -18.28
CA LEU A 80 -19.97 0.52 -19.46
C LEU A 80 -19.67 -0.97 -19.23
N ASP A 81 -18.57 -1.28 -18.55
CA ASP A 81 -18.21 -2.66 -18.22
C ASP A 81 -19.23 -3.25 -17.24
N LEU A 82 -19.62 -2.50 -16.19
CA LEU A 82 -20.69 -2.91 -15.27
C LEU A 82 -22.03 -3.17 -15.98
N ALA A 83 -22.43 -2.30 -16.92
CA ALA A 83 -23.66 -2.47 -17.68
C ALA A 83 -23.66 -3.76 -18.53
N LYS A 84 -22.51 -4.13 -19.10
CA LYS A 84 -22.37 -5.40 -19.83
C LYS A 84 -22.51 -6.59 -18.90
N ASP A 85 -21.84 -6.57 -17.75
CA ASP A 85 -21.88 -7.67 -16.79
C ASP A 85 -23.31 -7.95 -16.30
N ILE A 86 -24.12 -6.91 -16.06
CA ILE A 86 -25.52 -7.04 -15.66
C ILE A 86 -26.41 -7.60 -16.78
N THR A 87 -26.09 -7.35 -18.05
CA THR A 87 -26.89 -7.83 -19.19
C THR A 87 -26.59 -9.30 -19.55
N ILE A 88 -25.45 -9.82 -19.11
CA ILE A 88 -25.00 -11.19 -19.35
C ILE A 88 -25.50 -12.15 -18.25
N ALA A 89 -25.96 -11.63 -17.11
CA ALA A 89 -26.60 -12.37 -16.01
C ALA A 89 -28.12 -12.52 -16.23
#